data_AF-A0A7Y2TXD8-F1
#
_entry.id   AF-A0A7Y2TXD8-F1
#
_cell.length_a   1.000
_cell.length_b   1.000
_cell.length_c   1.000
_cell.angle_alpha   90.00
_cell.angle_beta   90.00
_cell.angle_gamma   90.00
#
_symmetry.space_group_name_H-M   'P 1'
#
loop_
_entity.id
_entity.type
_entity.pdbx_description
1 polymer ?
#
loop_
_entity_poly.entity_id
_entity_poly.type
_entity_poly.pdbx_seq_one_letter_code
_entity_poly.pdbx_strand_id
1 'polypeptide(L)'
;MSTPFDDNSEPSRPKRGMFANFRSSFLTGLVVVAPIALTLWLIWTVAGWVDGWVLPFVPLWLRPDQYIGLNIRGVGVFVFLIFTVLVGWVAKGLIGRSLLNWAEGLVQGLPVVRSIY
;
A
#
# COMPACT_ATOMS: atom_id res chain seq x y z
N MET A 1 -76.78 -1.21 18.59
CA MET A 1 -75.86 -2.23 18.04
C MET A 1 -74.53 -1.53 17.77
N SER A 2 -73.56 -1.62 18.67
CA SER A 2 -72.22 -1.06 18.51
C SER A 2 -71.27 -2.20 18.15
N THR A 3 -70.69 -2.14 16.97
CA THR A 3 -69.63 -3.07 16.53
C THR A 3 -68.36 -2.78 17.32
N PRO A 4 -67.81 -3.73 18.09
CA PRO A 4 -66.48 -3.62 18.64
C PRO A 4 -65.47 -4.19 17.61
N PHE A 5 -64.23 -3.71 17.66
CA PHE A 5 -63.06 -4.29 16.98
C PHE A 5 -62.81 -3.87 15.52
N ASP A 6 -62.65 -2.57 15.28
CA ASP A 6 -61.64 -2.13 14.30
C ASP A 6 -60.33 -1.83 15.06
N ASP A 7 -59.65 -2.87 15.53
CA ASP A 7 -58.29 -2.78 16.05
C ASP A 7 -57.30 -2.83 14.89
N ASN A 8 -57.25 -1.75 14.11
CA ASN A 8 -56.15 -1.49 13.20
C ASN A 8 -55.00 -0.89 13.99
N SER A 9 -54.34 -1.72 14.79
CA SER A 9 -53.06 -1.39 15.41
C SER A 9 -51.97 -1.40 14.33
N GLU A 10 -51.93 -0.32 13.53
CA GLU A 10 -50.78 -0.05 12.68
C GLU A 10 -49.51 -0.01 13.54
N PRO A 11 -48.44 -0.75 13.18
CA PRO A 11 -47.23 -0.75 13.97
C PRO A 11 -46.63 0.65 13.92
N SER A 12 -46.70 1.37 15.04
CA SER A 12 -46.08 2.67 15.24
C SER A 12 -44.59 2.57 14.93
N ARG A 13 -44.21 3.02 13.73
CA ARG A 13 -42.80 3.04 13.30
C ARG A 13 -42.02 3.86 14.33
N PRO A 14 -40.97 3.30 14.98
CA PRO A 14 -40.21 4.02 15.97
C PRO A 14 -39.65 5.28 15.31
N LYS A 15 -39.97 6.45 15.89
CA LYS A 15 -39.46 7.74 15.46
C LYS A 15 -37.95 7.72 15.65
N ARG A 16 -37.20 7.36 14.60
CA ARG A 16 -35.73 7.40 14.59
C ARG A 16 -35.34 8.83 14.96
N GLY A 17 -34.74 9.01 16.14
CA GLY A 17 -34.30 10.31 16.62
C GLY A 17 -33.39 10.95 15.59
N MET A 18 -33.43 12.28 15.47
CA MET A 18 -32.64 13.03 14.47
C MET A 18 -31.13 12.69 14.54
N PHE A 19 -30.63 12.38 15.73
CA PHE A 19 -29.28 11.85 15.97
C PHE A 19 -29.00 10.47 15.37
N ALA A 20 -30.00 9.59 15.30
CA ALA A 20 -29.86 8.27 14.70
C ALA A 20 -29.63 8.36 13.19
N ASN A 21 -30.32 9.30 12.52
CA ASN A 21 -30.14 9.54 11.09
C ASN A 21 -28.77 10.17 10.79
N PHE A 22 -28.32 11.14 11.61
CA PHE A 22 -26.98 11.74 11.45
C PHE A 22 -25.85 10.71 11.59
N ARG A 23 -25.94 9.82 12.60
CA ARG A 23 -24.97 8.73 12.78
C ARG A 23 -24.96 7.78 11.60
N SER A 24 -26.13 7.38 11.08
CA SER A 24 -26.18 6.49 9.91
C SER A 24 -25.54 7.12 8.68
N SER A 25 -25.80 8.41 8.41
CA SER A 25 -25.22 9.11 7.27
C SER A 25 -23.71 9.31 7.41
N PHE A 26 -23.20 9.58 8.61
CA PHE A 26 -21.75 9.69 8.86
C PHE A 26 -21.02 8.36 8.63
N LEU A 27 -21.58 7.25 9.13
CA LEU A 27 -20.99 5.92 8.93
C LEU A 27 -20.96 5.55 7.44
N THR A 28 -22.03 5.83 6.71
CA THR A 28 -22.05 5.61 5.25
C THR A 28 -21.01 6.49 4.55
N GLY A 29 -20.92 7.78 4.89
CA GLY A 29 -19.91 8.69 4.33
C GLY A 29 -18.47 8.24 4.64
N LEU A 30 -18.21 7.77 5.86
CA LEU A 30 -16.90 7.25 6.26
C LEU A 30 -16.51 6.01 5.45
N VAL A 31 -17.44 5.06 5.25
CA VAL A 31 -17.19 3.85 4.45
C VAL A 31 -16.89 4.19 3.00
N VAL A 32 -17.55 5.21 2.44
CA VAL A 32 -17.32 5.67 1.06
C VAL A 32 -15.96 6.37 0.90
N VAL A 33 -15.55 7.17 1.88
CA VAL A 33 -14.28 7.93 1.83
C VAL A 33 -13.07 7.07 2.26
N ALA A 34 -13.29 6.06 3.10
CA ALA A 34 -12.25 5.15 3.60
C ALA A 34 -11.29 4.60 2.53
N PRO A 35 -11.73 4.08 1.37
CA PRO A 35 -10.81 3.55 0.35
C PRO A 35 -9.88 4.62 -0.22
N ILE A 36 -10.36 5.85 -0.42
CA ILE A 36 -9.55 6.96 -0.93
C ILE A 36 -8.56 7.44 0.14
N ALA A 37 -9.02 7.55 1.39
CA ALA A 37 -8.15 7.88 2.51
C ALA A 37 -7.05 6.83 2.69
N LEU A 38 -7.38 5.55 2.53
CA LEU A 38 -6.43 4.44 2.62
C LEU A 38 -5.35 4.51 1.54
N THR A 39 -5.72 4.80 0.28
CA THR A 39 -4.75 4.93 -0.81
C THR A 39 -3.82 6.12 -0.59
N LEU A 40 -4.38 7.28 -0.21
CA LEU A 40 -3.58 8.46 0.12
C LEU A 40 -2.63 8.21 1.30
N TRP A 41 -3.12 7.54 2.34
CA TRP A 41 -2.32 7.17 3.51
C TRP A 41 -1.18 6.21 3.13
N LEU A 42 -1.46 5.21 2.27
CA LEU A 42 -0.47 4.26 1.80
C LEU A 42 0.61 4.95 0.97
N ILE A 43 0.22 5.80 0.01
CA ILE A 43 1.15 6.57 -0.82
C ILE A 43 2.05 7.43 0.06
N TRP A 44 1.47 8.14 1.03
CA TRP A 44 2.21 9.01 1.94
C TRP A 44 3.20 8.23 2.82
N THR A 45 2.78 7.07 3.35
CA THR A 45 3.62 6.22 4.20
C THR A 45 4.78 5.60 3.42
N VAL A 46 4.51 5.04 2.24
CA VAL A 46 5.53 4.45 1.37
C VAL A 46 6.49 5.53 0.87
N ALA A 47 5.99 6.69 0.46
CA ALA A 47 6.84 7.81 0.06
C ALA A 47 7.75 8.26 1.21
N GLY A 48 7.23 8.39 2.44
CA GLY A 48 8.04 8.75 3.60
C GLY A 48 9.09 7.70 3.96
N TRP A 49 8.76 6.40 3.86
CA TRP A 49 9.72 5.32 4.04
C TRP A 49 10.83 5.38 2.97
N VAL A 50 10.43 5.51 1.72
CA VAL A 50 11.36 5.63 0.58
C VAL A 50 12.25 6.85 0.73
N ASP A 51 11.69 8.02 1.04
CA ASP A 51 12.43 9.26 1.29
C ASP A 51 13.46 9.04 2.42
N GLY A 52 13.08 8.40 3.53
CA GLY A 52 13.99 8.12 4.65
C GLY A 52 15.14 7.15 4.31
N TRP A 53 14.89 6.17 3.44
CA TRP A 53 15.92 5.23 2.99
C TRP A 53 16.79 5.78 1.86
N VAL A 54 16.25 6.64 0.98
CA VAL A 54 16.92 7.14 -0.23
C VAL A 54 17.64 8.48 0.00
N LEU A 55 17.08 9.40 0.78
CA LEU A 55 17.70 10.70 1.10
C LEU A 55 19.12 10.62 1.70
N PRO A 56 19.54 9.59 2.46
CA PRO A 56 20.94 9.44 2.88
C PRO A 56 21.89 9.07 1.73
N PHE A 57 21.40 8.45 0.66
CA PHE A 57 22.19 8.13 -0.54
C PHE A 57 22.19 9.25 -1.57
N VAL A 58 21.28 10.21 -1.48
CA VAL A 58 21.25 11.41 -2.32
C VAL A 58 22.14 12.49 -1.69
N PRO A 59 23.26 12.86 -2.34
CA PRO A 59 24.21 13.82 -1.76
C PRO A 59 23.57 15.23 -1.69
N LEU A 60 23.87 15.97 -0.63
CA LEU A 60 23.20 17.22 -0.21
C LEU A 60 22.99 18.29 -1.31
N TRP A 61 23.82 18.30 -2.34
CA TRP A 61 23.77 19.22 -3.50
C TRP A 61 22.53 19.07 -4.39
N LEU A 62 21.85 17.92 -4.33
CA LEU A 62 20.63 17.62 -5.10
C LEU A 62 19.34 17.87 -4.31
N ARG A 63 19.43 18.40 -3.07
CA ARG A 63 18.26 18.73 -2.26
C ARG A 63 17.61 20.01 -2.79
N PRO A 64 16.41 19.94 -3.41
CA PRO A 64 15.72 21.11 -3.94
C PRO A 64 15.18 22.03 -2.82
N ASP A 65 15.24 21.58 -1.56
CA ASP A 65 14.84 22.34 -0.36
C ASP A 65 15.42 23.75 -0.33
N GLN A 66 16.59 24.00 -0.93
CA GLN A 66 17.23 25.32 -0.91
C GLN A 66 16.75 26.28 -2.01
N TYR A 67 16.10 25.80 -3.07
CA TYR A 67 15.79 26.63 -4.24
C TYR A 67 14.32 27.01 -4.40
N ILE A 68 13.38 26.25 -3.81
CA ILE A 68 11.95 26.43 -4.16
C ILE A 68 11.02 26.48 -2.96
N GLY A 69 11.47 26.16 -1.73
CA GLY A 69 10.65 26.20 -0.51
C GLY A 69 9.40 25.29 -0.53
N LEU A 70 9.17 24.57 -1.63
CA LEU A 70 8.12 23.59 -1.83
C LEU A 70 8.74 22.23 -1.53
N ASN A 71 8.34 21.66 -0.39
CA ASN A 71 8.63 20.29 -0.03
C ASN A 71 7.81 19.38 -0.96
N ILE A 72 8.25 19.20 -2.21
CA ILE A 72 7.56 18.38 -3.20
C ILE A 72 7.74 16.91 -2.80
N ARG A 73 6.87 16.46 -1.90
CA ARG A 73 6.66 15.04 -1.58
C ARG A 73 6.43 14.31 -2.91
N GLY A 74 7.40 13.53 -3.37
CA GLY A 74 7.36 12.85 -4.67
C GLY A 74 8.69 12.80 -5.44
N VAL A 75 9.64 13.70 -5.15
CA VAL A 75 10.98 13.64 -5.77
C VAL A 75 11.70 12.34 -5.39
N GLY A 76 11.59 11.90 -4.14
CA GLY A 76 12.18 10.63 -3.71
C GLY A 76 11.56 9.41 -4.38
N VAL A 77 10.29 9.46 -4.82
CA VAL A 77 9.67 8.36 -5.59
C VAL A 77 10.34 8.22 -6.96
N PHE A 78 10.61 9.33 -7.64
CA PHE A 78 11.28 9.32 -8.93
C PHE A 78 12.74 8.85 -8.81
N VAL A 79 13.46 9.34 -7.80
CA VAL A 79 14.84 8.91 -7.51
C VAL A 79 14.87 7.43 -7.11
N PHE A 80 13.91 6.97 -6.30
CA PHE A 80 13.76 5.57 -5.91
C PHE A 80 13.50 4.67 -7.11
N LEU A 81 12.61 5.06 -8.02
CA LEU A 81 12.34 4.30 -9.24
C LEU A 81 13.64 4.08 -10.03
N ILE A 82 14.41 5.14 -10.26
CA ILE A 82 15.70 5.06 -10.96
C ILE A 82 16.69 4.19 -10.20
N PHE A 83 16.80 4.38 -8.88
CA PHE A 83 17.69 3.60 -8.03
C PHE A 83 17.34 2.11 -8.03
N THR A 84 16.07 1.74 -7.86
CA THR A 84 15.58 0.35 -7.90
C THR A 84 15.84 -0.30 -9.25
N VAL A 85 15.66 0.43 -10.35
CA VAL A 85 15.99 -0.08 -11.69
C VAL A 85 17.49 -0.35 -11.82
N LEU A 86 18.35 0.58 -11.37
CA LEU A 86 19.80 0.40 -11.40
C LEU A 86 20.26 -0.78 -10.53
N VAL A 87 19.79 -0.85 -9.29
CA VAL A 87 20.10 -1.97 -8.38
C VAL A 87 19.59 -3.29 -8.94
N GLY A 88 18.36 -3.31 -9.48
CA GLY A 88 17.79 -4.50 -10.13
C GLY A 88 18.62 -4.97 -11.33
N TRP A 89 19.15 -4.02 -12.12
CA TRP A 89 20.02 -4.33 -13.25
C TRP A 89 21.37 -4.92 -12.80
N VAL A 90 22.00 -4.32 -11.78
CA VAL A 90 23.24 -4.84 -11.18
C VAL A 90 23.02 -6.20 -10.54
N ALA A 91 21.93 -6.38 -9.79
CA ALA A 91 21.55 -7.65 -9.17
C ALA A 91 21.35 -8.74 -10.23
N LYS A 92 20.66 -8.43 -11.34
CA LYS A 92 20.48 -9.38 -12.45
C LYS A 92 21.81 -9.80 -13.08
N GLY A 93 22.77 -8.86 -13.18
CA GLY A 93 24.11 -9.13 -13.73
C GLY A 93 25.02 -9.95 -12.81
N LEU A 94 25.05 -9.63 -11.52
CA LEU A 94 25.95 -10.25 -10.53
C LEU A 94 25.34 -11.50 -9.89
N ILE A 95 24.12 -11.38 -9.35
CA ILE A 95 23.47 -12.47 -8.61
C ILE A 95 23.07 -13.59 -9.57
N GLY A 96 22.63 -13.29 -10.80
CA GLY A 96 22.28 -14.32 -11.78
C GLY A 96 23.42 -15.30 -12.08
N ARG A 97 24.64 -14.79 -12.25
CA ARG A 97 25.84 -15.62 -12.49
C ARG A 97 26.33 -16.33 -11.22
N SER A 98 26.36 -15.64 -10.09
CA SER A 98 26.80 -16.23 -8.82
C SER A 98 25.85 -17.33 -8.33
N LEU A 99 24.54 -17.17 -8.53
CA LEU A 99 23.52 -18.13 -8.10
C LEU A 99 23.49 -19.37 -9.00
N LEU A 100 23.76 -19.20 -10.30
CA LEU A 100 23.97 -20.31 -11.23
C LEU A 100 25.22 -21.13 -10.86
N ASN A 101 26.36 -20.46 -10.60
CA ASN A 101 27.59 -21.15 -10.18
C ASN A 101 27.41 -21.88 -8.83
N TRP A 102 26.63 -21.29 -7.91
CA TRP A 102 26.29 -21.95 -6.65
C TRP A 102 25.39 -23.17 -6.85
N ALA A 103 24.41 -23.08 -7.77
CA ALA A 103 23.56 -24.20 -8.15
C ALA A 103 24.35 -25.32 -8.84
N GLU A 104 25.31 -24.99 -9.71
CA GLU A 104 26.22 -25.97 -10.31
C GLU A 104 27.05 -26.68 -9.24
N GLY A 105 27.58 -25.95 -8.25
CA GLY A 105 28.31 -26.55 -7.13
C GLY A 105 27.47 -27.49 -6.28
N LEU A 106 26.19 -27.16 -6.06
CA LEU A 106 25.25 -28.05 -5.36
C LEU A 106 24.91 -29.30 -6.18
N VAL A 107 24.68 -29.16 -7.48
CA VAL A 107 24.37 -30.29 -8.37
C VAL A 107 25.56 -31.23 -8.53
N GLN A 108 26.78 -30.70 -8.61
CA GLN A 108 28.02 -31.50 -8.66
C GLN A 108 28.24 -32.32 -7.37
N GLY A 109 27.70 -31.86 -6.24
CA GLY A 109 27.73 -32.59 -4.96
C GLY A 109 26.63 -33.66 -4.81
N LEU A 110 25.64 -33.70 -5.71
CA LEU A 110 24.56 -34.68 -5.65
C LEU A 110 24.96 -35.96 -6.41
N PRO A 111 24.98 -37.14 -5.75
CA PRO A 111 25.36 -38.42 -6.35
C PRO A 111 24.25 -39.00 -7.27
N VAL A 112 23.57 -38.16 -8.04
CA VAL A 112 22.41 -38.55 -8.88
C VAL A 112 22.82 -38.80 -10.33
N VAL A 113 23.95 -38.24 -10.79
CA VAL A 113 24.41 -38.38 -12.20
C VAL A 113 25.27 -39.64 -12.43
N ARG A 114 25.79 -40.27 -11.37
CA ARG A 114 26.68 -41.45 -11.50
C ARG A 114 25.98 -42.80 -11.53
N SER A 115 24.67 -42.87 -11.30
CA SER A 115 23.94 -44.17 -11.27
C SER A 115 23.24 -44.52 -12.58
N ILE A 116 23.40 -43.71 -13.64
CA ILE A 116 22.86 -43.99 -14.98
C ILE A 116 24.02 -44.19 -15.98
N TYR A 117 25.10 -44.82 -15.51
CA TYR A 117 26.06 -45.53 -16.36
C TYR A 117 26.34 -46.89 -15.73
#